data_AF-A0A926SD19-F1
#
_entry.id   AF-A0A926SD19-F1
#
_cell.length_a   1.000
_cell.length_b   1.000
_cell.length_c   1.000
_cell.angle_alpha   90.00
_cell.angle_beta   90.00
_cell.angle_gamma   90.00
#
_symmetry.space_group_name_H-M   'P 1'
#
loop_
_entity.id
_entity.type
_entity.pdbx_description
1 polymer ?
#
loop_
_entity_poly.entity_id
_entity_poly.type
_entity_poly.pdbx_seq_one_letter_code
_entity_poly.pdbx_strand_id
1 'polypeptide(L)'
;MAESPEHQFLSNKFLEVVEDFAKIKLYGYTEAERKKFDFACIFCRDWDRPLIGQTLWKHTEGIDKDIRSLLVDVESDIWAYVVRDNVRNRSLFHEVIQDYKKTEYSRNLFKLKVFWIPQDFDADDEQERETIGNILQNSIVDDLLFNVIFGNLTATDIRIFLNTSGRFGLNLAVLYEIAVNGFLNYPALSKRLEVSSGSLREKVFMLVGSGLIWQLGRGSFYYVSLKGRVFLEMLNKILEEVQFEKTELSYELLFVLNRLGLDATTPTYDDRELLEIHEWTPQVAFSLLLQAMRYALTQWDIDLRNRNYILGQQEDDMRFRVFR
;
A
#
# COMPACT_ATOMS: atom_id res chain seq x y z
N MET A 1 7.43 -34.67 -9.00
CA MET A 1 6.47 -35.19 -7.98
C MET A 1 5.20 -34.38 -8.13
N ALA A 2 4.03 -34.98 -7.93
CA ALA A 2 2.79 -34.23 -7.95
C ALA A 2 2.81 -33.20 -6.79
N GLU A 3 2.51 -31.95 -7.10
CA GLU A 3 2.30 -30.92 -6.08
C GLU A 3 1.18 -31.36 -5.15
N SER A 4 1.34 -31.08 -3.85
CA SER A 4 0.31 -31.44 -2.89
C SER A 4 -0.87 -30.47 -2.94
N PRO A 5 -2.09 -30.87 -2.53
CA PRO A 5 -3.25 -29.97 -2.52
C PRO A 5 -3.00 -28.66 -1.76
N GLU A 6 -2.26 -28.74 -0.66
CA GLU A 6 -1.88 -27.58 0.17
C GLU A 6 -0.92 -26.65 -0.57
N HIS A 7 0.04 -27.19 -1.32
CA HIS A 7 0.95 -26.39 -2.15
C HIS A 7 0.19 -25.59 -3.21
N GLN A 8 -0.74 -26.25 -3.90
CA GLN A 8 -1.56 -25.62 -4.93
C GLN A 8 -2.49 -24.57 -4.34
N PHE A 9 -3.15 -24.90 -3.22
CA PHE A 9 -4.02 -23.96 -2.52
C PHE A 9 -3.28 -22.68 -2.13
N LEU A 10 -2.12 -22.80 -1.48
CA LEU A 10 -1.36 -21.64 -1.00
C LEU A 10 -0.86 -20.75 -2.13
N SER A 11 -0.32 -21.35 -3.20
CA SER A 11 0.18 -20.61 -4.37
C SER A 11 -0.96 -19.89 -5.12
N ASN A 12 -2.09 -20.58 -5.32
CA ASN A 12 -3.25 -19.98 -5.99
C ASN A 12 -3.88 -18.88 -5.11
N LYS A 13 -4.06 -19.15 -3.82
CA LYS A 13 -4.66 -18.18 -2.89
C LYS A 13 -3.83 -16.90 -2.78
N PHE A 14 -2.51 -17.00 -2.88
CA PHE A 14 -1.64 -15.82 -2.93
C PHE A 14 -1.96 -14.94 -4.14
N LEU A 15 -2.03 -15.54 -5.34
CA LEU A 15 -2.32 -14.81 -6.56
C LEU A 15 -3.74 -14.25 -6.56
N GLU A 16 -4.72 -15.03 -6.10
CA GLU A 16 -6.12 -14.58 -5.94
C GLU A 16 -6.23 -13.34 -5.06
N VAL A 17 -5.59 -13.34 -3.88
CA VAL A 17 -5.62 -12.18 -2.97
C VAL A 17 -5.04 -10.93 -3.65
N VAL A 18 -3.92 -11.06 -4.34
CA VAL A 18 -3.30 -9.93 -5.04
C VAL A 18 -4.18 -9.46 -6.20
N GLU A 19 -4.74 -10.38 -6.98
CA GLU A 19 -5.64 -10.04 -8.09
C GLU A 19 -6.92 -9.35 -7.61
N ASP A 20 -7.54 -9.86 -6.54
CA ASP A 20 -8.75 -9.29 -5.93
C ASP A 20 -8.51 -7.86 -5.47
N PHE A 21 -7.43 -7.60 -4.74
CA PHE A 21 -7.07 -6.25 -4.30
C PHE A 21 -6.59 -5.34 -5.44
N ALA A 22 -6.26 -5.87 -6.62
CA ALA A 22 -6.01 -5.03 -7.79
C ALA A 22 -7.31 -4.42 -8.37
N LYS A 23 -8.48 -5.02 -8.09
CA LYS A 23 -9.80 -4.53 -8.57
C LYS A 23 -10.16 -3.15 -8.01
N ILE A 24 -9.61 -2.77 -6.86
CA ILE A 24 -9.76 -1.41 -6.31
C ILE A 24 -8.87 -0.38 -7.00
N LYS A 25 -8.05 -0.78 -7.98
CA LYS A 25 -7.25 0.08 -8.88
C LYS A 25 -6.22 0.96 -8.17
N LEU A 26 -5.86 0.64 -6.92
CA LEU A 26 -4.71 1.26 -6.25
C LEU A 26 -3.38 0.79 -6.86
N TYR A 27 -3.39 -0.30 -7.61
CA TYR A 27 -2.30 -0.77 -8.45
C TYR A 27 -2.91 -1.64 -9.56
N GLY A 28 -2.15 -1.87 -10.62
CA GLY A 28 -2.45 -2.84 -11.66
C GLY A 28 -1.76 -4.17 -11.39
N TYR A 29 -2.35 -5.25 -11.88
CA TYR A 29 -1.83 -6.60 -11.74
C TYR A 29 -1.67 -7.23 -13.11
N THR A 30 -0.59 -7.98 -13.30
CA THR A 30 -0.38 -8.81 -14.48
C THR A 30 0.30 -10.09 -14.04
N GLU A 31 -0.32 -11.25 -14.32
CA GLU A 31 0.34 -12.53 -14.09
C GLU A 31 1.56 -12.65 -15.00
N ALA A 32 2.67 -13.13 -14.45
CA ALA A 32 3.94 -13.25 -15.17
C ALA A 32 4.28 -14.73 -15.40
N GLU A 33 5.14 -15.00 -16.38
CA GLU A 33 5.62 -16.35 -16.63
C GLU A 33 6.39 -16.86 -15.40
N ARG A 34 5.92 -17.98 -14.85
CA ARG A 34 6.40 -18.52 -13.57
C ARG A 34 7.86 -19.01 -13.60
N LYS A 35 8.45 -19.21 -14.78
CA LYS A 35 9.82 -19.73 -14.98
C LYS A 35 10.12 -20.96 -14.08
N LYS A 36 10.91 -20.78 -13.01
CA LYS A 36 11.34 -21.80 -12.04
C LYS A 36 10.66 -21.66 -10.66
N PHE A 37 9.70 -20.74 -10.56
CA PHE A 37 9.02 -20.33 -9.34
C PHE A 37 7.59 -20.88 -9.33
N ASP A 38 7.00 -21.06 -8.16
CA ASP A 38 5.63 -21.55 -8.03
C ASP A 38 4.59 -20.53 -8.52
N PHE A 39 4.87 -19.24 -8.32
CA PHE A 39 4.04 -18.14 -8.82
C PHE A 39 4.87 -16.89 -9.15
N ALA A 40 4.36 -16.08 -10.07
CA ALA A 40 4.98 -14.82 -10.45
C ALA A 40 3.93 -13.82 -10.94
N CYS A 41 4.11 -12.54 -10.60
CA CYS A 41 3.27 -11.45 -11.09
C CYS A 41 4.03 -10.13 -11.14
N ILE A 42 3.45 -9.13 -11.78
CA ILE A 42 3.96 -7.76 -11.82
C ILE A 42 2.90 -6.85 -11.21
N PHE A 43 3.33 -6.05 -10.24
CA PHE A 43 2.56 -4.91 -9.76
C PHE A 43 2.85 -3.70 -10.65
N CYS A 44 1.83 -3.21 -11.35
CA CYS A 44 1.94 -2.10 -12.29
C CYS A 44 1.39 -0.83 -11.63
N ARG A 45 2.22 0.16 -11.33
CA ARG A 45 1.72 1.47 -10.87
C ARG A 45 2.64 2.60 -11.36
N ASP A 46 3.37 3.23 -10.44
CA ASP A 46 4.39 4.24 -10.77
C ASP A 46 5.60 3.60 -11.43
N TRP A 47 5.94 2.39 -10.98
CA TRP A 47 6.98 1.53 -11.53
C TRP A 47 6.50 0.10 -11.44
N ASP A 48 6.92 -0.71 -12.41
CA ASP A 48 6.69 -2.14 -12.38
C ASP A 48 7.52 -2.75 -11.26
N ARG A 49 6.87 -3.52 -10.40
CA ARG A 49 7.55 -4.30 -9.36
C ARG A 49 7.30 -5.78 -9.62
N PRO A 50 8.24 -6.47 -10.28
CA PRO A 50 8.11 -7.90 -10.48
C PRO A 50 8.21 -8.62 -9.14
N LEU A 51 7.31 -9.57 -8.92
CA LEU A 51 7.26 -10.45 -7.78
C LEU A 51 7.37 -11.90 -8.25
N ILE A 52 8.21 -12.65 -7.57
CA ILE A 52 8.34 -14.10 -7.70
C ILE A 52 8.11 -14.76 -6.36
N GLY A 53 7.57 -15.97 -6.39
CA GLY A 53 7.13 -16.70 -5.22
C GLY A 53 7.56 -18.16 -5.21
N GLN A 54 7.95 -18.66 -4.05
CA GLN A 54 8.05 -20.11 -3.80
C GLN A 54 7.16 -20.50 -2.63
N THR A 55 6.58 -21.68 -2.71
CA THR A 55 5.74 -22.31 -1.71
C THR A 55 6.40 -23.61 -1.26
N LEU A 56 6.57 -23.80 0.06
CA LEU A 56 7.13 -25.02 0.61
C LEU A 56 6.22 -25.66 1.66
N TRP A 57 5.67 -26.81 1.31
CA TRP A 57 4.83 -27.60 2.21
C TRP A 57 5.47 -28.89 2.74
N LYS A 58 5.65 -29.92 1.88
CA LYS A 58 5.96 -31.29 2.35
C LYS A 58 7.45 -31.62 2.48
N HIS A 59 8.34 -30.98 1.73
CA HIS A 59 9.76 -31.38 1.69
C HIS A 59 10.65 -30.45 2.53
N THR A 60 11.21 -30.95 3.63
CA THR A 60 12.08 -30.15 4.52
C THR A 60 13.47 -29.86 3.94
N GLU A 61 13.93 -30.68 2.99
CA GLU A 61 15.22 -30.49 2.29
C GLU A 61 15.18 -29.39 1.22
N GLY A 62 13.98 -28.85 0.91
CA GLY A 62 13.79 -27.83 -0.13
C GLY A 62 14.13 -26.39 0.30
N ILE A 63 14.12 -26.07 1.60
CA ILE A 63 14.25 -24.69 2.10
C ILE A 63 15.49 -23.97 1.57
N ASP A 64 16.66 -24.59 1.70
CA ASP A 64 17.92 -23.97 1.29
C ASP A 64 17.92 -23.69 -0.22
N LYS A 65 17.47 -24.67 -1.02
CA LYS A 65 17.38 -24.55 -2.48
C LYS A 65 16.39 -23.46 -2.89
N ASP A 66 15.19 -23.43 -2.30
CA ASP A 66 14.12 -22.52 -2.72
C ASP A 66 14.46 -21.08 -2.34
N ILE A 67 14.94 -20.87 -1.11
CA ILE A 67 15.38 -19.54 -0.66
C ILE A 67 16.57 -19.07 -1.50
N ARG A 68 17.62 -19.89 -1.70
CA ARG A 68 18.74 -19.47 -2.55
C ARG A 68 18.30 -19.17 -3.98
N SER A 69 17.33 -19.91 -4.51
CA SER A 69 16.79 -19.67 -5.85
C SER A 69 16.07 -18.33 -5.97
N LEU A 70 15.35 -17.91 -4.92
CA LEU A 70 14.74 -16.59 -4.80
C LEU A 70 15.81 -15.49 -4.66
N LEU A 71 16.75 -15.67 -3.73
CA LEU A 71 17.74 -14.66 -3.37
C LEU A 71 18.71 -14.31 -4.52
N VAL A 72 18.94 -15.23 -5.45
CA VAL A 72 19.80 -15.01 -6.63
C VAL A 72 19.08 -14.26 -7.76
N ASP A 73 17.75 -14.14 -7.70
CA ASP A 73 16.98 -13.46 -8.74
C ASP A 73 17.05 -11.93 -8.59
N VAL A 74 17.88 -11.30 -9.43
CA VAL A 74 18.10 -9.85 -9.39
C VAL A 74 17.06 -9.05 -10.16
N GLU A 75 16.30 -9.69 -11.05
CA GLU A 75 15.27 -9.05 -11.89
C GLU A 75 14.03 -8.69 -11.07
N SER A 76 13.74 -9.46 -10.01
CA SER A 76 12.57 -9.23 -9.17
C SER A 76 12.82 -8.23 -8.05
N ASP A 77 11.83 -7.41 -7.77
CA ASP A 77 11.84 -6.44 -6.68
C ASP A 77 11.28 -7.01 -5.38
N ILE A 78 10.50 -8.09 -5.49
CA ILE A 78 9.84 -8.72 -4.35
C ILE A 78 10.01 -10.23 -4.46
N TRP A 79 10.44 -10.86 -3.37
CA TRP A 79 10.54 -12.31 -3.23
C TRP A 79 9.55 -12.76 -2.17
N ALA A 80 8.51 -13.50 -2.56
CA ALA A 80 7.55 -14.09 -1.64
C ALA A 80 7.94 -15.54 -1.33
N TYR A 81 7.88 -15.91 -0.05
CA TYR A 81 8.14 -17.28 0.37
C TYR A 81 7.04 -17.75 1.33
N VAL A 82 6.16 -18.62 0.84
CA VAL A 82 5.09 -19.21 1.63
C VAL A 82 5.58 -20.54 2.17
N VAL A 83 5.62 -20.70 3.49
CA VAL A 83 6.29 -21.84 4.10
C VAL A 83 5.58 -22.32 5.35
N ARG A 84 5.57 -23.65 5.52
CA ARG A 84 5.06 -24.29 6.72
C ARG A 84 5.79 -23.84 7.98
N ASP A 85 5.04 -23.43 8.99
CA ASP A 85 5.53 -22.95 10.28
C ASP A 85 5.84 -24.11 11.23
N ASN A 86 7.11 -24.49 11.28
CA ASN A 86 7.61 -25.37 12.32
C ASN A 86 9.03 -24.96 12.73
N VAL A 87 9.45 -25.44 13.90
CA VAL A 87 10.74 -25.09 14.50
C VAL A 87 11.92 -25.41 13.57
N ARG A 88 11.86 -26.55 12.86
CA ARG A 88 12.93 -26.97 11.93
C ARG A 88 13.04 -26.00 10.76
N ASN A 89 11.91 -25.65 10.14
CA ASN A 89 11.84 -24.73 9.01
C ASN A 89 12.31 -23.32 9.40
N ARG A 90 11.90 -22.81 10.56
CA ARG A 90 12.37 -21.52 11.08
C ARG A 90 13.88 -21.52 11.33
N SER A 91 14.41 -22.61 11.89
CA SER A 91 15.85 -22.76 12.15
C SER A 91 16.66 -22.77 10.85
N LEU A 92 16.25 -23.58 9.86
CA LEU A 92 16.90 -23.66 8.56
C LEU A 92 16.81 -22.31 7.81
N PHE A 93 15.63 -21.68 7.81
CA PHE A 93 15.45 -20.34 7.25
C PHE A 93 16.46 -19.37 7.87
N HIS A 94 16.56 -19.33 9.20
CA HIS A 94 17.48 -18.44 9.88
C HIS A 94 18.95 -18.70 9.49
N GLU A 95 19.38 -19.96 9.41
CA GLU A 95 20.72 -20.33 8.96
C GLU A 95 21.02 -19.80 7.55
N VAL A 96 20.12 -20.04 6.59
CA VAL A 96 20.27 -19.56 5.21
C VAL A 96 20.36 -18.04 5.16
N ILE A 97 19.52 -17.32 5.92
CA ILE A 97 19.57 -15.86 5.98
C ILE A 97 20.87 -15.35 6.61
N GLN A 98 21.38 -16.00 7.67
CA GLN A 98 22.65 -15.61 8.30
C GLN A 98 23.84 -15.82 7.36
N ASP A 99 23.82 -16.89 6.56
CA ASP A 99 24.85 -17.10 5.54
C ASP A 99 24.74 -16.11 4.41
N TYR A 100 23.52 -15.81 3.95
CA TYR A 100 23.31 -14.81 2.90
C TYR A 100 23.71 -13.40 3.34
N LYS A 101 23.54 -13.05 4.63
CA LYS A 101 24.02 -11.78 5.20
C LYS A 101 25.53 -11.58 5.07
N LYS A 102 26.31 -12.65 4.97
CA LYS A 102 27.77 -12.61 4.77
C LYS A 102 28.17 -12.34 3.31
N THR A 103 27.21 -12.35 2.39
CA THR A 103 27.45 -12.11 0.96
C THR A 103 27.31 -10.61 0.60
N GLU A 104 27.82 -10.24 -0.57
CA GLU A 104 27.68 -8.87 -1.12
C GLU A 104 26.22 -8.47 -1.40
N TYR A 105 25.33 -9.46 -1.58
CA TYR A 105 23.92 -9.27 -1.88
C TYR A 105 23.03 -9.17 -0.63
N SER A 106 23.62 -9.15 0.57
CA SER A 106 22.90 -9.02 1.85
C SER A 106 21.94 -7.83 1.89
N ARG A 107 22.25 -6.76 1.16
CA ARG A 107 21.38 -5.58 1.01
C ARG A 107 20.05 -5.91 0.37
N ASN A 108 19.92 -6.96 -0.43
CA ASN A 108 18.67 -7.32 -1.10
C ASN A 108 17.69 -8.08 -0.21
N LEU A 109 18.08 -8.44 1.03
CA LEU A 109 17.20 -9.18 1.94
C LEU A 109 15.89 -8.46 2.27
N PHE A 110 15.81 -7.13 2.12
CA PHE A 110 14.54 -6.40 2.32
C PHE A 110 13.46 -6.78 1.29
N LYS A 111 13.85 -7.34 0.13
CA LYS A 111 12.96 -7.81 -0.92
C LYS A 111 12.19 -9.08 -0.49
N LEU A 112 12.73 -9.85 0.45
CA LEU A 112 12.14 -11.11 0.92
C LEU A 112 10.97 -10.86 1.88
N LYS A 113 9.83 -11.51 1.59
CA LYS A 113 8.61 -11.56 2.40
C LYS A 113 8.27 -13.01 2.68
N VAL A 114 8.09 -13.36 3.95
CA VAL A 114 7.91 -14.75 4.38
C VAL A 114 6.56 -14.89 5.05
N PHE A 115 5.76 -15.83 4.54
CA PHE A 115 4.40 -16.11 5.01
C PHE A 115 4.41 -17.48 5.69
N TRP A 116 4.31 -17.46 7.01
CA TRP A 116 4.32 -18.67 7.84
C TRP A 116 2.91 -19.24 7.97
N ILE A 117 2.73 -20.49 7.54
CA ILE A 117 1.43 -21.17 7.55
C ILE A 117 1.42 -22.27 8.63
N PRO A 118 0.40 -22.35 9.50
CA PRO A 118 0.29 -23.36 10.56
C PRO A 118 0.56 -24.78 10.05
N GLN A 119 1.41 -25.54 10.74
CA GLN A 119 1.93 -26.84 10.27
C GLN A 119 0.89 -27.93 10.04
N ASP A 120 -0.28 -27.79 10.64
CA ASP A 120 -1.41 -28.70 10.67
C ASP A 120 -2.41 -28.47 9.54
N PHE A 121 -2.23 -27.43 8.73
CA PHE A 121 -3.13 -27.12 7.62
C PHE A 121 -3.35 -28.31 6.67
N ASP A 122 -4.62 -28.67 6.51
CA ASP A 122 -5.14 -29.63 5.55
C ASP A 122 -6.01 -28.92 4.50
N ALA A 123 -5.59 -29.00 3.24
CA ALA A 123 -6.33 -28.41 2.13
C ALA A 123 -7.56 -29.24 1.72
N ASP A 124 -7.77 -30.43 2.29
CA ASP A 124 -8.99 -31.20 2.09
C ASP A 124 -10.11 -30.80 3.09
N ASP A 125 -9.78 -30.02 4.14
CA ASP A 125 -10.76 -29.44 5.09
C ASP A 125 -11.16 -28.01 4.68
N GLU A 126 -12.44 -27.82 4.34
CA GLU A 126 -12.97 -26.52 3.91
C GLU A 126 -12.90 -25.43 4.99
N GLN A 127 -13.08 -25.78 6.27
CA GLN A 127 -12.98 -24.80 7.36
C GLN A 127 -11.54 -24.33 7.57
N GLU A 128 -10.59 -25.26 7.42
CA GLU A 128 -9.17 -24.91 7.47
C GLU A 128 -8.76 -24.08 6.26
N ARG A 129 -9.24 -24.41 5.05
CA ARG A 129 -9.01 -23.58 3.85
C ARG A 129 -9.50 -22.15 4.05
N GLU A 130 -10.69 -21.95 4.59
CA GLU A 130 -11.21 -20.61 4.88
C GLU A 130 -10.32 -19.87 5.89
N THR A 131 -9.98 -20.55 6.99
CA THR A 131 -9.15 -19.98 8.06
C THR A 131 -7.75 -19.59 7.56
N ILE A 132 -7.07 -20.50 6.87
CA ILE A 132 -5.74 -20.25 6.30
C ILE A 132 -5.80 -19.23 5.17
N GLY A 133 -6.86 -19.25 4.35
CA GLY A 133 -7.12 -18.24 3.34
C GLY A 133 -7.20 -16.84 3.95
N ASN A 134 -7.92 -16.68 5.06
CA ASN A 134 -8.02 -15.42 5.79
C ASN A 134 -6.68 -15.00 6.43
N ILE A 135 -5.94 -15.94 7.04
CA ILE A 135 -4.62 -15.65 7.61
C ILE A 135 -3.66 -15.16 6.52
N LEU A 136 -3.61 -15.88 5.40
CA LEU A 136 -2.74 -15.55 4.27
C LEU A 136 -3.15 -14.21 3.65
N GLN A 137 -4.44 -13.94 3.46
CA GLN A 137 -4.93 -12.65 2.99
C GLN A 137 -4.47 -11.51 3.91
N ASN A 138 -4.65 -11.63 5.23
CA ASN A 138 -4.22 -10.61 6.18
C ASN A 138 -2.71 -10.35 6.06
N SER A 139 -1.89 -11.41 6.06
CA SER A 139 -0.44 -11.28 5.97
C SER A 139 0.01 -10.67 4.64
N ILE A 140 -0.59 -11.07 3.51
CA ILE A 140 -0.28 -10.48 2.19
C ILE A 140 -0.63 -8.99 2.20
N VAL A 141 -1.82 -8.63 2.65
CA VAL A 141 -2.25 -7.23 2.66
C VAL A 141 -1.31 -6.39 3.52
N ASP A 142 -0.95 -6.85 4.72
CA ASP A 142 -0.10 -6.09 5.65
C ASP A 142 1.37 -6.02 5.17
N ASP A 143 1.98 -7.17 4.87
CA ASP A 143 3.43 -7.26 4.59
C ASP A 143 3.81 -6.92 3.15
N LEU A 144 2.89 -7.10 2.22
CA LEU A 144 3.12 -6.81 0.81
C LEU A 144 2.41 -5.52 0.40
N LEU A 145 1.10 -5.46 0.51
CA LEU A 145 0.36 -4.31 -0.04
C LEU A 145 0.67 -3.04 0.76
N PHE A 146 0.48 -3.03 2.08
CA PHE A 146 0.74 -1.85 2.89
C PHE A 146 2.22 -1.50 2.97
N ASN A 147 3.06 -2.47 3.34
CA ASN A 147 4.48 -2.23 3.59
C ASN A 147 5.31 -1.97 2.32
N VAL A 148 4.89 -2.48 1.15
CA VAL A 148 5.66 -2.35 -0.10
C VAL A 148 4.94 -1.52 -1.15
N ILE A 149 3.71 -1.91 -1.52
CA ILE A 149 2.99 -1.32 -2.66
C ILE A 149 2.40 0.06 -2.31
N PHE A 150 1.87 0.23 -1.10
CA PHE A 150 1.25 1.46 -0.62
C PHE A 150 2.24 2.42 0.06
N GLY A 151 3.53 2.11 -0.01
CA GLY A 151 4.58 2.98 0.54
C GLY A 151 4.50 3.10 2.07
N ASN A 152 4.13 2.02 2.76
CA ASN A 152 3.95 1.96 4.22
C ASN A 152 2.88 2.92 4.74
N LEU A 153 1.77 3.10 4.01
CA LEU A 153 0.62 3.92 4.45
C LEU A 153 0.01 3.33 5.72
N THR A 154 -0.19 4.13 6.75
CA THR A 154 -0.69 3.67 8.06
C THR A 154 -1.85 4.54 8.55
N ALA A 155 -2.61 4.01 9.50
CA ALA A 155 -3.64 4.75 10.20
C ALA A 155 -3.12 6.03 10.89
N THR A 156 -1.87 6.02 11.37
CA THR A 156 -1.24 7.19 12.00
C THR A 156 -1.05 8.32 10.99
N ASP A 157 -0.67 8.03 9.75
CA ASP A 157 -0.50 9.05 8.72
C ASP A 157 -1.84 9.69 8.37
N ILE A 158 -2.90 8.88 8.28
CA ILE A 158 -4.27 9.35 8.06
C ILE A 158 -4.72 10.23 9.21
N ARG A 159 -4.46 9.81 10.45
CA ARG A 159 -4.77 10.61 11.64
C ARG A 159 -4.05 11.96 11.63
N ILE A 160 -2.75 12.00 11.29
CA ILE A 160 -2.00 13.26 11.17
C ILE A 160 -2.59 14.12 10.04
N PHE A 161 -2.91 13.52 8.89
CA PHE A 161 -3.52 14.22 7.76
C PHE A 161 -4.88 14.84 8.11
N LEU A 162 -5.72 14.12 8.86
CA LEU A 162 -7.05 14.56 9.28
C LEU A 162 -7.04 15.47 10.50
N ASN A 163 -5.93 15.54 11.23
CA ASN A 163 -5.76 16.45 12.35
C ASN A 163 -5.57 17.89 11.86
N THR A 164 -6.65 18.48 11.32
CA THR A 164 -6.64 19.79 10.69
C THR A 164 -6.98 20.89 11.69
N SER A 165 -6.05 21.82 11.88
CA SER A 165 -6.34 23.19 12.31
C SER A 165 -6.82 24.03 11.12
N GLY A 166 -7.79 24.94 11.30
CA GLY A 166 -8.17 25.92 10.27
C GLY A 166 -9.13 25.40 9.20
N ARG A 167 -8.85 25.64 7.91
CA ARG A 167 -9.78 25.36 6.80
C ARG A 167 -9.85 23.87 6.48
N PHE A 168 -11.04 23.28 6.58
CA PHE A 168 -11.32 21.90 6.14
C PHE A 168 -10.96 21.70 4.67
N GLY A 169 -10.47 20.51 4.33
CA GLY A 169 -10.05 20.14 2.97
C GLY A 169 -8.72 20.76 2.49
N LEU A 170 -8.14 21.73 3.20
CA LEU A 170 -6.91 22.39 2.76
C LEU A 170 -5.71 21.43 2.65
N ASN A 171 -5.61 20.43 3.54
CA ASN A 171 -4.53 19.44 3.46
C ASN A 171 -4.62 18.62 2.16
N LEU A 172 -5.83 18.23 1.76
CA LEU A 172 -6.07 17.55 0.50
C LEU A 172 -5.73 18.46 -0.69
N ALA A 173 -6.15 19.72 -0.63
CA ALA A 173 -5.88 20.69 -1.67
C ALA A 173 -4.38 20.94 -1.89
N VAL A 174 -3.61 21.09 -0.81
CA VAL A 174 -2.16 21.23 -0.89
C VAL A 174 -1.50 19.97 -1.45
N LEU A 175 -1.93 18.79 -0.98
CA LEU A 175 -1.38 17.52 -1.46
C LEU A 175 -1.62 17.34 -2.96
N TYR A 176 -2.87 17.49 -3.40
CA TYR A 176 -3.26 17.36 -4.80
C TYR A 176 -2.53 18.38 -5.69
N GLU A 177 -2.47 19.64 -5.27
CA GLU A 177 -1.85 20.71 -6.03
C GLU A 177 -0.34 20.49 -6.23
N ILE A 178 0.35 19.99 -5.21
CA ILE A 178 1.76 19.60 -5.34
C ILE A 178 1.91 18.35 -6.21
N ALA A 179 0.95 17.42 -6.17
CA ALA A 179 0.96 16.20 -6.96
C ALA A 179 0.82 16.48 -8.47
N VAL A 180 -0.12 17.34 -8.84
CA VAL A 180 -0.50 17.60 -10.24
C VAL A 180 0.33 18.72 -10.86
N ASN A 181 0.55 19.82 -10.13
CA ASN A 181 1.17 21.03 -10.67
C ASN A 181 2.59 21.26 -10.14
N GLY A 182 3.08 20.40 -9.23
CA GLY A 182 4.39 20.52 -8.61
C GLY A 182 4.50 21.66 -7.59
N PHE A 183 5.50 21.54 -6.71
CA PHE A 183 5.87 22.62 -5.80
C PHE A 183 6.94 23.52 -6.42
N LEU A 184 6.63 24.80 -6.60
CA LEU A 184 7.59 25.82 -7.03
C LEU A 184 8.11 26.63 -5.85
N ASN A 185 7.21 27.32 -5.15
CA ASN A 185 7.46 28.08 -3.94
C ASN A 185 6.13 28.41 -3.24
N TYR A 186 6.19 28.89 -2.00
CA TYR A 186 4.99 29.24 -1.23
C TYR A 186 4.14 30.36 -1.86
N PRO A 187 4.70 31.47 -2.40
CA PRO A 187 3.89 32.48 -3.08
C PRO A 187 3.11 31.94 -4.28
N ALA A 188 3.70 31.07 -5.09
CA ALA A 188 3.03 30.43 -6.22
C ALA A 188 1.89 29.52 -5.73
N LEU A 189 2.14 28.68 -4.73
CA LEU A 189 1.10 27.83 -4.13
C LEU A 189 -0.02 28.66 -3.47
N SER A 190 0.33 29.76 -2.82
CA SER A 190 -0.59 30.73 -2.20
C SER A 190 -1.51 31.36 -3.23
N LYS A 191 -0.98 31.72 -4.39
CA LYS A 191 -1.78 32.25 -5.51
C LYS A 191 -2.75 31.21 -6.06
N ARG A 192 -2.33 29.95 -6.18
CA ARG A 192 -3.17 28.87 -6.75
C ARG A 192 -4.30 28.43 -5.82
N LEU A 193 -4.03 28.40 -4.52
CA LEU A 193 -5.01 27.97 -3.51
C LEU A 193 -5.73 29.12 -2.80
N GLU A 194 -5.40 30.38 -3.13
CA GLU A 194 -5.96 31.59 -2.49
C GLU A 194 -5.90 31.56 -0.95
N VAL A 195 -4.79 31.05 -0.42
CA VAL A 195 -4.55 30.87 1.02
C VAL A 195 -3.20 31.49 1.37
N SER A 196 -3.08 32.05 2.59
CA SER A 196 -1.84 32.67 3.03
C SER A 196 -0.66 31.68 3.03
N SER A 197 0.53 32.15 2.62
CA SER A 197 1.76 31.35 2.64
C SER A 197 2.09 30.77 4.02
N GLY A 198 1.70 31.45 5.11
CA GLY A 198 1.90 30.97 6.47
C GLY A 198 1.08 29.71 6.76
N SER A 199 -0.22 29.73 6.44
CA SER A 199 -1.10 28.58 6.58
C SER A 199 -0.67 27.41 5.70
N LEU A 200 -0.23 27.70 4.46
CA LEU A 200 0.27 26.66 3.55
C LEU A 200 1.55 25.99 4.05
N ARG A 201 2.46 26.75 4.67
CA ARG A 201 3.68 26.21 5.26
C ARG A 201 3.39 25.21 6.36
N GLU A 202 2.44 25.53 7.25
CA GLU A 202 1.98 24.60 8.28
C GLU A 202 1.45 23.30 7.65
N LYS A 203 0.64 23.40 6.59
CA LYS A 203 0.07 22.22 5.92
C LYS A 203 1.12 21.39 5.21
N VAL A 204 2.07 22.01 4.53
CA VAL A 204 3.20 21.30 3.91
C VAL A 204 4.01 20.56 4.97
N PHE A 205 4.33 21.19 6.12
CA PHE A 205 5.06 20.49 7.18
C PHE A 205 4.28 19.33 7.79
N MET A 206 2.97 19.48 7.95
CA MET A 206 2.10 18.37 8.40
C MET A 206 2.11 17.20 7.41
N LEU A 207 2.00 17.48 6.11
CA LEU A 207 2.06 16.48 5.04
C LEU A 207 3.44 15.81 4.93
N VAL A 208 4.51 16.53 5.27
CA VAL A 208 5.85 15.95 5.44
C VAL A 208 5.90 15.06 6.68
N GLY A 209 5.32 15.50 7.79
CA GLY A 209 5.23 14.72 9.04
C GLY A 209 4.42 13.43 8.90
N SER A 210 3.41 13.40 8.03
CA SER A 210 2.64 12.19 7.67
C SER A 210 3.29 11.36 6.54
N GLY A 211 4.43 11.80 6.00
CA GLY A 211 5.13 11.13 4.92
C GLY A 211 4.40 11.11 3.57
N LEU A 212 3.33 11.88 3.40
CA LEU A 212 2.61 12.03 2.12
C LEU A 212 3.37 12.93 1.14
N ILE A 213 4.19 13.83 1.69
CA ILE A 213 5.14 14.67 0.94
C ILE A 213 6.55 14.40 1.47
N TRP A 214 7.53 14.41 0.59
CA TRP A 214 8.95 14.39 0.94
C TRP A 214 9.58 15.75 0.66
N GLN A 215 10.58 16.10 1.47
CA GLN A 215 11.39 17.30 1.31
C GLN A 215 12.80 16.91 0.86
N LEU A 216 13.27 17.46 -0.26
CA LEU A 216 14.61 17.20 -0.75
C LEU A 216 15.65 18.12 -0.09
N GLY A 217 16.57 17.50 0.66
CA GLY A 217 17.72 18.18 1.24
C GLY A 217 17.32 19.32 2.19
N ARG A 218 18.14 20.38 2.24
CA ARG A 218 17.90 21.55 3.11
C ARG A 218 17.07 22.66 2.44
N GLY A 219 16.63 22.46 1.20
CA GLY A 219 15.86 23.43 0.43
C GLY A 219 14.35 23.29 0.65
N SER A 220 13.57 24.24 0.12
CA SER A 220 12.11 24.15 0.04
C SER A 220 11.67 23.45 -1.24
N PHE A 221 12.17 22.24 -1.49
CA PHE A 221 11.74 21.40 -2.61
C PHE A 221 10.89 20.28 -2.07
N TYR A 222 9.62 20.25 -2.47
CA TYR A 222 8.65 19.28 -1.99
C TYR A 222 8.07 18.48 -3.14
N TYR A 223 7.86 17.18 -2.93
CA TYR A 223 7.23 16.31 -3.89
C TYR A 223 6.38 15.27 -3.19
N VAL A 224 5.35 14.79 -3.88
CA VAL A 224 4.46 13.77 -3.31
C VAL A 224 5.16 12.42 -3.31
N SER A 225 5.08 11.72 -2.18
CA SER A 225 5.67 10.39 -2.01
C SER A 225 4.80 9.32 -2.70
N LEU A 226 5.30 8.08 -2.81
CA LEU A 226 4.48 6.94 -3.26
C LEU A 226 3.21 6.82 -2.40
N LYS A 227 3.37 6.87 -1.08
CA LYS A 227 2.26 6.87 -0.11
C LYS A 227 1.25 7.99 -0.39
N GLY A 228 1.73 9.21 -0.66
CA GLY A 228 0.88 10.34 -1.00
C GLY A 228 0.03 10.12 -2.27
N ARG A 229 0.63 9.55 -3.32
CA ARG A 229 -0.09 9.18 -4.55
C ARG A 229 -1.07 8.04 -4.33
N VAL A 230 -0.69 7.03 -3.54
CA VAL A 230 -1.58 5.94 -3.11
C VAL A 230 -2.80 6.48 -2.41
N PHE A 231 -2.58 7.41 -1.48
CA PHE A 231 -3.65 8.05 -0.76
C PHE A 231 -4.58 8.84 -1.68
N LEU A 232 -4.07 9.67 -2.59
CA LEU A 232 -4.90 10.40 -3.56
C LEU A 232 -5.74 9.46 -4.44
N GLU A 233 -5.14 8.37 -4.92
CA GLU A 233 -5.84 7.37 -5.71
C GLU A 233 -6.94 6.65 -4.91
N MET A 234 -6.68 6.38 -3.63
CA MET A 234 -7.69 5.84 -2.73
C MET A 234 -8.86 6.80 -2.54
N LEU A 235 -8.60 8.12 -2.41
CA LEU A 235 -9.67 9.12 -2.34
C LEU A 235 -10.47 9.19 -3.64
N ASN A 236 -9.80 9.11 -4.80
CA ASN A 236 -10.50 9.00 -6.08
C ASN A 236 -11.40 7.75 -6.10
N LYS A 237 -10.88 6.61 -5.64
CA LYS A 237 -11.64 5.36 -5.61
C LYS A 237 -12.85 5.42 -4.65
N ILE A 238 -12.70 6.02 -3.47
CA ILE A 238 -13.82 6.28 -2.56
C ILE A 238 -14.85 7.16 -3.26
N LEU A 239 -14.41 8.25 -3.91
CA LEU A 239 -15.30 9.16 -4.63
C LEU A 239 -16.06 8.42 -5.73
N GLU A 240 -15.38 7.58 -6.50
CA GLU A 240 -15.99 6.76 -7.54
C GLU A 240 -17.06 5.82 -6.98
N GLU A 241 -16.76 5.06 -5.92
CA GLU A 241 -17.73 4.08 -5.38
C GLU A 241 -18.87 4.75 -4.62
N VAL A 242 -18.66 5.92 -4.02
CA VAL A 242 -19.71 6.70 -3.33
C VAL A 242 -20.59 7.49 -4.31
N GLN A 243 -20.04 8.04 -5.40
CA GLN A 243 -20.80 8.85 -6.36
C GLN A 243 -21.51 8.04 -7.45
N PHE A 244 -20.93 6.91 -7.89
CA PHE A 244 -21.43 6.13 -9.05
C PHE A 244 -22.20 4.87 -8.65
N GLU A 245 -23.22 5.00 -7.80
CA GLU A 245 -24.31 4.00 -7.68
C GLU A 245 -24.00 2.66 -6.98
N LYS A 246 -22.87 2.51 -6.27
CA LYS A 246 -22.76 1.41 -5.29
C LYS A 246 -23.29 1.89 -3.95
N THR A 247 -24.35 1.25 -3.44
CA THR A 247 -24.87 1.52 -2.09
C THR A 247 -23.84 1.16 -1.00
N GLU A 248 -22.84 0.33 -1.34
CA GLU A 248 -21.84 -0.19 -0.43
C GLU A 248 -20.45 -0.19 -1.09
N LEU A 249 -19.42 0.18 -0.32
CA LEU A 249 -18.03 0.09 -0.77
C LEU A 249 -17.63 -1.37 -1.00
N SER A 250 -16.76 -1.63 -1.97
CA SER A 250 -16.20 -2.96 -2.21
C SER A 250 -15.51 -3.52 -0.96
N TYR A 251 -15.58 -4.85 -0.77
CA TYR A 251 -14.99 -5.54 0.36
C TYR A 251 -13.49 -5.24 0.51
N GLU A 252 -12.75 -5.24 -0.60
CA GLU A 252 -11.32 -4.97 -0.61
C GLU A 252 -11.01 -3.52 -0.21
N LEU A 253 -11.85 -2.56 -0.65
CA LEU A 253 -11.71 -1.16 -0.23
C LEU A 253 -12.02 -1.00 1.25
N LEU A 254 -13.10 -1.61 1.76
CA LEU A 254 -13.42 -1.62 3.19
C LEU A 254 -12.28 -2.22 4.02
N PHE A 255 -11.68 -3.31 3.54
CA PHE A 255 -10.53 -3.94 4.19
C PHE A 255 -9.35 -2.97 4.30
N VAL A 256 -9.00 -2.28 3.20
CA VAL A 256 -7.94 -1.26 3.19
C VAL A 256 -8.27 -0.10 4.11
N LEU A 257 -9.50 0.42 4.07
CA LEU A 257 -9.94 1.52 4.92
C LEU A 257 -9.86 1.16 6.42
N ASN A 258 -10.32 -0.04 6.78
CA ASN A 258 -10.25 -0.52 8.16
C ASN A 258 -8.80 -0.61 8.66
N ARG A 259 -7.86 -1.07 7.83
CA ARG A 259 -6.42 -1.08 8.15
C ARG A 259 -5.83 0.32 8.33
N LEU A 260 -6.44 1.31 7.68
CA LEU A 260 -6.11 2.73 7.85
C LEU A 260 -6.87 3.41 9.00
N GLY A 261 -7.61 2.65 9.80
CA GLY A 261 -8.39 3.19 10.91
C GLY A 261 -9.56 4.06 10.43
N LEU A 262 -10.15 3.72 9.29
CA LEU A 262 -11.33 4.37 8.71
C LEU A 262 -12.45 3.33 8.62
N ASP A 263 -13.56 3.58 9.31
CA ASP A 263 -14.73 2.71 9.24
C ASP A 263 -15.85 3.38 8.43
N ALA A 264 -16.19 2.76 7.31
CA ALA A 264 -17.22 3.20 6.38
C ALA A 264 -18.53 2.41 6.48
N THR A 265 -18.66 1.49 7.46
CA THR A 265 -19.82 0.60 7.59
C THR A 265 -20.99 1.22 8.35
N THR A 266 -20.76 2.34 9.06
CA THR A 266 -21.76 3.02 9.88
C THR A 266 -22.14 4.38 9.29
N PRO A 267 -23.34 4.90 9.60
CA PRO A 267 -23.81 6.17 9.04
C PRO A 267 -22.85 7.30 9.36
N THR A 268 -22.53 8.09 8.32
CA THR A 268 -21.65 9.25 8.41
C THR A 268 -22.31 10.35 9.23
N TYR A 269 -21.55 10.93 10.15
CA TYR A 269 -21.98 12.08 10.94
C TYR A 269 -22.23 13.32 10.05
N ASP A 270 -23.18 14.16 10.43
CA ASP A 270 -23.34 15.47 9.79
C ASP A 270 -22.27 16.47 10.26
N ASP A 271 -22.16 17.62 9.56
CA ASP A 271 -21.17 18.66 9.86
C ASP A 271 -21.27 19.21 11.30
N ARG A 272 -22.46 19.19 11.92
CA ARG A 272 -22.70 19.70 13.27
C ARG A 272 -22.32 18.66 14.31
N GLU A 273 -22.68 17.41 14.10
CA GLU A 273 -22.32 16.28 14.96
C GLU A 273 -20.79 16.13 15.06
N LEU A 274 -20.06 16.31 13.97
CA LEU A 274 -18.60 16.24 13.97
C LEU A 274 -17.91 17.31 14.84
N LEU A 275 -18.53 18.48 15.01
CA LEU A 275 -17.99 19.56 15.84
C LEU A 275 -18.14 19.28 17.35
N GLU A 276 -19.09 18.42 17.73
CA GLU A 276 -19.39 18.06 19.11
C GLU A 276 -18.63 16.81 19.58
N ILE A 277 -18.07 16.04 18.65
CA ILE A 277 -17.33 14.82 18.96
C ILE A 277 -15.89 15.16 19.37
N HIS A 278 -15.55 14.82 20.61
CA HIS A 278 -14.20 15.00 21.17
C HIS A 278 -13.35 13.73 21.15
N GLU A 279 -13.93 12.58 20.80
CA GLU A 279 -13.26 11.29 20.78
C GLU A 279 -12.89 10.87 19.35
N TRP A 280 -11.64 10.44 19.16
CA TRP A 280 -11.17 9.93 17.88
C TRP A 280 -11.58 8.47 17.70
N THR A 281 -12.53 8.20 16.81
CA THR A 281 -12.94 6.84 16.41
C THR A 281 -12.75 6.64 14.90
N PRO A 282 -12.63 5.39 14.40
CA PRO A 282 -12.53 5.11 12.97
C PRO A 282 -13.68 5.68 12.13
N GLN A 283 -14.90 5.73 12.70
CA GLN A 283 -16.10 6.27 12.06
C GLN A 283 -16.02 7.79 11.91
N VAL A 284 -15.55 8.47 12.97
CA VAL A 284 -15.30 9.92 12.96
C VAL A 284 -14.22 10.24 11.95
N ALA A 285 -13.13 9.47 11.91
CA ALA A 285 -12.05 9.64 10.95
C ALA A 285 -12.53 9.52 9.50
N PHE A 286 -13.36 8.53 9.18
CA PHE A 286 -13.93 8.38 7.85
C PHE A 286 -14.87 9.54 7.48
N SER A 287 -15.71 9.98 8.41
CA SER A 287 -16.61 11.13 8.21
C SER A 287 -15.83 12.43 7.97
N LEU A 288 -14.78 12.69 8.75
CA LEU A 288 -13.86 13.82 8.56
C LEU A 288 -13.16 13.75 7.20
N LEU A 289 -12.79 12.55 6.74
CA LEU A 289 -12.17 12.37 5.42
C LEU A 289 -13.14 12.75 4.29
N LEU A 290 -14.38 12.26 4.34
CA LEU A 290 -15.40 12.60 3.35
C LEU A 290 -15.72 14.10 3.35
N GLN A 291 -15.78 14.71 4.53
CA GLN A 291 -15.97 16.15 4.67
C GLN A 291 -14.78 16.90 4.04
N ALA A 292 -13.55 16.53 4.38
CA ALA A 292 -12.35 17.11 3.79
C ALA A 292 -12.34 16.98 2.26
N MET A 293 -12.76 15.84 1.72
CA MET A 293 -12.93 15.63 0.27
C MET A 293 -13.97 16.60 -0.31
N ARG A 294 -15.18 16.67 0.25
CA ARG A 294 -16.24 17.56 -0.22
C ARG A 294 -15.78 19.02 -0.27
N TYR A 295 -15.25 19.53 0.84
CA TYR A 295 -14.74 20.91 0.89
C TYR A 295 -13.60 21.12 -0.11
N ALA A 296 -12.68 20.15 -0.25
CA ALA A 296 -11.57 20.27 -1.19
C ALA A 296 -12.06 20.41 -2.64
N LEU A 297 -12.95 19.52 -3.06
CA LEU A 297 -13.54 19.48 -4.39
C LEU A 297 -14.34 20.75 -4.70
N THR A 298 -15.11 21.27 -3.74
CA THR A 298 -15.96 22.45 -3.98
C THR A 298 -15.22 23.79 -3.87
N GLN A 299 -14.30 23.92 -2.91
CA GLN A 299 -13.67 25.21 -2.59
C GLN A 299 -12.46 25.50 -3.49
N TRP A 300 -11.72 24.48 -3.90
CA TRP A 300 -10.48 24.63 -4.68
C TRP A 300 -10.56 23.93 -6.05
N ASP A 301 -11.75 23.51 -6.47
CA ASP A 301 -12.00 22.91 -7.80
C ASP A 301 -11.03 21.76 -8.14
N ILE A 302 -10.78 20.91 -7.13
CA ILE A 302 -9.90 19.76 -7.28
C ILE A 302 -10.62 18.68 -8.08
N ASP A 303 -9.93 18.08 -9.04
CA ASP A 303 -10.42 16.92 -9.78
C ASP A 303 -9.60 15.68 -9.42
N LEU A 304 -10.07 14.88 -8.47
CA LEU A 304 -9.40 13.62 -8.10
C LEU A 304 -9.33 12.60 -9.24
N ARG A 305 -10.15 12.76 -10.28
CA ARG A 305 -10.14 11.91 -11.49
C ARG A 305 -9.00 12.28 -12.43
N ASN A 306 -8.39 13.46 -12.26
CA ASN A 306 -7.17 13.83 -12.94
C ASN A 306 -5.97 13.09 -12.33
N ARG A 307 -5.63 11.94 -12.92
CA ARG A 307 -4.57 11.04 -12.46
C ARG A 307 -3.16 11.43 -12.90
N ASN A 308 -2.92 12.70 -13.27
CA ASN A 308 -1.58 13.22 -13.63
C ASN A 308 -0.56 13.10 -12.51
N TYR A 309 -0.98 12.76 -11.29
CA TYR A 309 -0.09 12.44 -10.18
C TYR A 309 0.47 11.01 -10.22
N ILE A 310 -0.05 10.09 -11.03
CA ILE A 310 0.53 8.75 -11.21
C ILE A 310 1.69 8.84 -12.21
N LEU A 311 2.84 8.28 -11.85
CA LEU A 311 4.01 8.30 -12.73
C LEU A 311 3.89 7.20 -13.79
N GLY A 312 4.19 7.52 -15.06
CA GLY A 312 4.22 6.53 -16.13
C GLY A 312 5.63 5.94 -16.35
N GLN A 313 5.70 4.77 -17.00
CA GLN A 313 6.97 4.08 -17.32
C GLN A 313 7.97 4.90 -18.17
N GLN A 314 7.53 5.97 -18.84
CA GLN A 314 8.36 6.79 -19.73
C GLN A 314 9.11 7.94 -19.02
N GLU A 315 8.96 8.11 -17.71
CA GLU A 315 9.75 9.09 -16.95
C GLU A 315 11.11 8.52 -16.56
N ASP A 316 12.12 8.80 -17.40
CA ASP A 316 13.47 8.22 -17.35
C ASP A 316 14.21 8.37 -15.99
N ASP A 317 14.86 7.26 -15.63
CA ASP A 317 15.18 6.77 -14.28
C ASP A 317 16.34 7.49 -13.56
N MET A 318 17.20 8.25 -14.25
CA MET A 318 18.42 8.80 -13.63
C MET A 318 18.25 10.14 -12.90
N ARG A 319 17.24 10.95 -13.25
CA ARG A 319 17.00 12.22 -12.53
C ARG A 319 16.18 12.03 -11.26
N PHE A 320 15.52 10.90 -11.09
CA PHE A 320 14.61 10.65 -9.96
C PHE A 320 15.22 9.79 -8.84
N ARG A 321 16.18 8.90 -9.13
CA ARG A 321 16.82 8.03 -8.11
C ARG A 321 17.85 8.72 -7.19
N VAL A 322 18.40 9.87 -7.59
CA VAL A 322 19.43 10.60 -6.80
C VAL A 322 18.95 11.99 -6.34
N PHE A 323 17.85 12.50 -6.91
CA PHE A 323 17.30 13.82 -6.59
C PHE A 323 15.88 13.76 -5.99
N ARG A 324 15.44 12.61 -5.48
CA ARG A 324 14.28 12.48 -4.59
C ARG A 324 14.62 11.63 -3.39
#